data_AF-A0A960WWH3-F1
#
_entry.id   AF-A0A960WWH3-F1
#
_cell.length_a   1.000
_cell.length_b   1.000
_cell.length_c   1.000
_cell.angle_alpha   90.00
_cell.angle_beta   90.00
_cell.angle_gamma   90.00
#
_symmetry.space_group_name_H-M   'P 1'
#
loop_
_entity.id
_entity.type
_entity.pdbx_description
1 polymer ?
#
loop_
_entity_poly.entity_id
_entity_poly.type
_entity_poly.pdbx_seq_one_letter_code
_entity_poly.pdbx_strand_id
1 'polypeptide(L)'
;MEATLPTGETNRVSPDTEPDFCPVCNMTGTMARQGGAYIRYIDGWSHQRVLQLTYRCPRHKCGALFLAEFDFDGGRGYDLDSKWVLRRVYPDLPGKPELPDCIHKISPSFEGLYGQALRANYYGLDDVFGMALRKAFEFLIKDYCISKHPYKEAAIKEAFLGTVIKNYVADPNIKICAERATWLGNDETHYERRWTGHDVKDLHTLIKLTLNWISNEQLTASYLESMQQQNKKGVAPQSATRSESDSEGDDKPQPESEPHPR
;
A
#
# COMPACT_ATOMS: atom_id res chain seq x y z
N MET A 1 30.34 -12.62 -20.24
CA MET A 1 29.58 -12.62 -21.51
C MET A 1 29.83 -11.31 -22.21
N GLU A 2 30.03 -11.36 -23.52
CA GLU A 2 30.43 -10.22 -24.36
C GLU A 2 29.22 -9.33 -24.67
N ALA A 3 29.42 -8.00 -24.67
CA ALA A 3 28.42 -7.04 -25.11
C ALA A 3 28.61 -6.80 -26.61
N THR A 4 27.53 -6.84 -27.39
CA THR A 4 27.61 -6.69 -28.84
C THR A 4 27.49 -5.21 -29.22
N LEU A 5 28.37 -4.74 -30.10
CA LEU A 5 28.30 -3.42 -30.72
C LEU A 5 27.15 -3.38 -31.75
N PRO A 6 26.63 -2.19 -32.12
CA PRO A 6 25.62 -2.08 -33.18
C PRO A 6 26.13 -2.61 -34.54
N THR A 7 27.45 -2.66 -34.71
CA THR A 7 28.16 -3.25 -35.86
C THR A 7 28.21 -4.79 -35.86
N GLY A 8 27.73 -5.44 -34.79
CA GLY A 8 27.79 -6.90 -34.62
C GLY A 8 29.09 -7.43 -34.01
N GLU A 9 30.08 -6.56 -33.77
CA GLU A 9 31.34 -6.91 -33.13
C GLU A 9 31.17 -7.12 -31.62
N THR A 10 31.90 -8.06 -31.02
CA THR A 10 31.82 -8.31 -29.57
C THR A 10 32.86 -7.52 -28.79
N ASN A 11 32.46 -6.93 -27.66
CA ASN A 11 33.33 -6.20 -26.75
C ASN A 11 33.18 -6.74 -25.32
N ARG A 12 34.30 -6.95 -24.63
CA ARG A 12 34.29 -7.44 -23.25
C ARG A 12 34.20 -6.26 -22.30
N VAL A 13 33.00 -6.01 -21.79
CA VAL A 13 32.74 -4.96 -20.82
C VAL A 13 32.11 -5.57 -19.56
N SER A 14 32.65 -5.22 -18.40
CA SER A 14 32.12 -5.61 -17.10
C SER A 14 31.72 -4.35 -16.32
N PRO A 15 30.49 -4.26 -15.81
CA PRO A 15 30.09 -3.18 -14.92
C PRO A 15 30.72 -3.34 -13.54
N ASP A 16 30.90 -2.23 -12.83
CA ASP A 16 31.46 -2.22 -11.48
C ASP A 16 30.49 -2.79 -10.43
N THR A 17 29.19 -2.64 -10.67
CA THR A 17 28.14 -3.12 -9.77
C THR A 17 27.07 -3.80 -10.59
N GLU A 18 26.69 -5.01 -10.19
CA GLU A 18 25.61 -5.77 -10.83
C GLU A 18 24.28 -5.50 -10.12
N PRO A 19 23.13 -5.60 -10.81
CA PRO A 19 21.83 -5.59 -10.15
C PRO A 19 21.72 -6.75 -9.15
N ASP A 20 21.39 -6.43 -7.91
CA ASP A 20 21.24 -7.35 -6.79
C ASP A 20 19.77 -7.63 -6.44
N PHE A 21 18.83 -7.15 -7.27
CA PHE A 21 17.41 -7.45 -7.14
C PHE A 21 16.73 -7.59 -8.51
N CYS A 22 15.62 -8.33 -8.53
CA CYS A 22 14.77 -8.47 -9.70
C CYS A 22 13.67 -7.38 -9.70
N PRO A 23 13.57 -6.52 -10.73
CA PRO A 23 12.59 -5.44 -10.79
C PRO A 23 11.14 -5.92 -10.93
N VAL A 24 10.92 -7.20 -11.25
CA VAL A 24 9.57 -7.77 -11.48
C VAL A 24 8.99 -8.38 -10.21
N CYS A 25 9.81 -9.07 -9.41
CA CYS A 25 9.34 -9.77 -8.21
C CYS A 25 10.00 -9.33 -6.90
N ASN A 26 10.88 -8.32 -6.98
CA ASN A 26 11.64 -7.75 -5.86
C ASN A 26 12.46 -8.78 -5.06
N MET A 27 12.77 -9.93 -5.66
CA MET A 27 13.69 -10.90 -5.07
C MET A 27 15.09 -10.33 -5.09
N THR A 28 15.77 -10.32 -3.96
CA THR A 28 17.20 -9.96 -3.86
C THR A 28 18.08 -11.18 -4.15
N GLY A 29 19.29 -10.94 -4.65
CA GLY A 29 20.29 -11.95 -4.95
C GLY A 29 20.94 -11.77 -6.31
N THR A 30 21.87 -12.66 -6.64
CA THR A 30 22.62 -12.61 -7.90
C THR A 30 21.72 -12.91 -9.09
N MET A 31 21.70 -11.99 -10.05
CA MET A 31 20.93 -12.11 -11.28
C MET A 31 21.80 -12.68 -12.40
N ALA A 32 21.29 -13.64 -13.16
CA ALA A 32 22.08 -14.29 -14.20
C ALA A 32 22.11 -13.43 -15.46
N ARG A 33 23.28 -12.89 -15.84
CA ARG A 33 23.46 -12.15 -17.10
C ARG A 33 23.17 -13.06 -18.31
N GLN A 34 22.39 -12.57 -19.26
CA GLN A 34 21.96 -13.29 -20.46
C GLN A 34 22.61 -12.75 -21.74
N GLY A 35 22.89 -11.45 -21.79
CA GLY A 35 23.49 -10.80 -22.94
C GLY A 35 23.65 -9.30 -22.71
N GLY A 36 24.06 -8.58 -23.76
CA GLY A 36 24.18 -7.13 -23.68
C GLY A 36 24.48 -6.46 -25.00
N ALA A 37 24.25 -5.15 -25.02
CA ALA A 37 24.57 -4.24 -26.10
C ALA A 37 25.40 -3.07 -25.58
N TYR A 38 26.40 -2.66 -26.34
CA TYR A 38 27.14 -1.43 -26.08
C TYR A 38 26.69 -0.37 -27.07
N ILE A 39 26.35 0.81 -26.57
CA ILE A 39 25.82 1.91 -27.37
C ILE A 39 26.74 3.12 -27.17
N ARG A 40 27.14 3.74 -28.28
CA ARG A 40 27.89 4.99 -28.28
C ARG A 40 27.06 6.05 -28.98
N TYR A 41 26.58 7.01 -28.19
CA TYR A 41 25.91 8.21 -28.70
C TYR A 41 26.97 9.27 -28.99
N ILE A 42 26.95 9.79 -30.21
CA ILE A 42 27.81 10.89 -30.65
C ILE A 42 26.85 11.99 -31.12
N ASP A 43 26.67 13.02 -30.30
CA ASP A 43 25.89 14.20 -30.66
C ASP A 43 26.73 15.47 -30.45
N GLY A 44 27.24 16.00 -31.56
CA GLY A 44 28.17 17.14 -31.57
C GLY A 44 29.40 16.92 -30.68
N TRP A 45 29.49 17.70 -29.60
CA TRP A 45 30.59 17.63 -28.62
C TRP A 45 30.35 16.59 -27.51
N SER A 46 29.13 16.05 -27.38
CA SER A 46 28.78 15.09 -26.35
C SER A 46 29.07 13.66 -26.81
N HIS A 47 29.75 12.91 -25.95
CA HIS A 47 30.08 11.51 -26.17
C HIS A 47 29.53 10.70 -24.99
N GLN A 48 28.29 10.22 -25.10
CA GLN A 48 27.72 9.34 -24.09
C GLN A 48 27.95 7.87 -24.50
N ARG A 49 28.42 7.06 -23.55
CA ARG A 49 28.57 5.61 -23.73
C ARG A 49 27.64 4.94 -22.74
N VAL A 50 26.80 4.07 -23.26
CA VAL A 50 25.79 3.33 -22.50
C VAL A 50 26.01 1.85 -22.72
N LEU A 51 26.00 1.08 -21.64
CA LEU A 51 26.01 -0.37 -21.69
C LEU A 51 24.63 -0.85 -21.22
N GLN A 52 24.02 -1.71 -22.00
CA GLN A 52 22.72 -2.31 -21.71
C GLN A 52 22.91 -3.81 -21.55
N LEU A 53 22.62 -4.36 -20.38
CA LEU A 53 22.78 -5.78 -20.09
C LEU A 53 21.43 -6.40 -19.74
N THR A 54 21.16 -7.58 -20.28
CA THR A 54 19.96 -8.35 -19.92
C THR A 54 20.28 -9.37 -18.84
N TYR A 55 19.35 -9.53 -17.90
CA TYR A 55 19.47 -10.44 -16.77
C TYR A 55 18.23 -11.31 -16.67
N ARG A 56 18.38 -12.47 -16.04
CA ARG A 56 17.29 -13.39 -15.73
C ARG A 56 17.17 -13.59 -14.23
N CYS A 57 15.95 -13.48 -13.72
CA CYS A 57 15.65 -13.80 -12.33
C CYS A 57 15.81 -15.32 -12.09
N PRO A 58 16.62 -15.75 -11.09
CA PRO A 58 16.83 -17.17 -10.80
C PRO A 58 15.61 -17.83 -10.13
N ARG A 59 14.67 -17.05 -9.60
CA ARG A 59 13.46 -17.59 -8.97
C ARG A 59 12.58 -18.25 -10.02
N HIS A 60 12.45 -19.58 -9.97
CA HIS A 60 11.67 -20.38 -10.94
C HIS A 60 10.23 -19.88 -11.17
N LYS A 61 9.54 -19.40 -10.14
CA LYS A 61 8.18 -18.84 -10.27
C LYS A 61 8.14 -17.50 -11.02
N CYS A 62 9.24 -16.77 -11.08
CA CYS A 62 9.35 -15.49 -11.78
C CYS A 62 10.01 -15.67 -13.15
N GLY A 63 11.26 -16.15 -13.18
CA GLY A 63 12.01 -16.41 -14.42
C GLY A 63 12.16 -15.22 -15.36
N ALA A 64 11.78 -14.01 -14.94
CA ALA A 64 11.66 -12.85 -15.80
C ALA A 64 13.02 -12.41 -16.35
N LEU A 65 13.00 -11.99 -17.62
CA LEU A 65 14.08 -11.24 -18.23
C LEU A 65 13.89 -9.74 -17.95
N PHE A 66 14.98 -9.06 -17.65
CA PHE A 66 14.96 -7.63 -17.35
C PHE A 66 16.24 -6.96 -17.87
N LEU A 67 16.18 -5.65 -18.10
CA LEU A 67 17.28 -4.86 -18.67
C LEU A 67 17.90 -4.01 -17.58
N ALA A 68 19.23 -3.91 -17.52
CA ALA A 68 19.93 -2.93 -16.73
C ALA A 68 20.78 -2.04 -17.64
N GLU A 69 20.77 -0.75 -17.36
CA GLU A 69 21.47 0.28 -18.11
C GLU A 69 22.55 0.90 -17.25
N PHE A 70 23.74 1.03 -17.83
CA PHE A 70 24.93 1.54 -17.20
C PHE A 70 25.46 2.71 -18.01
N ASP A 71 25.80 3.80 -17.34
CA ASP A 71 26.54 4.89 -17.95
C ASP A 71 28.04 4.70 -17.71
N PHE A 72 28.82 5.08 -18.71
CA PHE A 72 30.26 5.22 -18.56
C PHE A 72 30.59 6.50 -17.78
N ASP A 73 31.10 6.35 -16.57
CA ASP A 73 31.72 7.42 -15.79
C ASP A 73 33.23 7.40 -16.04
N GLY A 74 33.64 8.15 -17.06
CA GLY A 74 35.05 8.41 -17.33
C GLY A 74 35.46 9.71 -16.64
N GLY A 75 36.38 9.63 -15.69
CA GLY A 75 36.95 10.82 -15.04
C GLY A 75 37.45 11.84 -16.08
N ARG A 76 37.28 13.14 -15.79
CA ARG A 76 37.87 14.21 -16.60
C ARG A 76 39.37 14.31 -16.26
N GLY A 77 40.22 13.66 -17.05
CA GLY A 77 41.67 13.70 -16.89
C GLY A 77 42.33 12.33 -17.01
N TYR A 78 43.58 12.20 -16.53
CA TYR A 78 44.37 10.97 -16.50
C TYR A 78 43.90 9.93 -15.47
N ASP A 79 42.65 10.00 -15.01
CA ASP A 79 42.10 9.01 -14.09
C ASP A 79 41.87 7.69 -14.84
N LEU A 80 42.61 6.66 -14.43
CA LEU A 80 42.53 5.29 -14.94
C LEU A 80 41.29 4.53 -14.46
N ASP A 81 40.54 5.10 -13.51
CA ASP A 81 39.35 4.51 -12.90
C ASP A 81 38.09 4.79 -13.71
N SER A 82 38.09 4.36 -14.98
CA SER A 82 36.88 4.36 -15.81
C SER A 82 35.89 3.33 -15.29
N LYS A 83 34.67 3.76 -14.92
CA LYS A 83 33.64 2.90 -14.31
C LYS A 83 32.35 2.87 -15.12
N TRP A 84 31.66 1.74 -15.06
CA TRP A 84 30.32 1.52 -15.58
C TRP A 84 29.37 1.44 -14.41
N VAL A 85 28.64 2.53 -14.19
CA VAL A 85 27.78 2.70 -13.03
C VAL A 85 26.35 2.32 -13.40
N LEU A 86 25.72 1.45 -12.61
CA LEU A 86 24.31 1.10 -12.78
C LEU A 86 23.45 2.37 -12.64
N ARG A 87 22.67 2.67 -13.67
CA ARG A 87 21.79 3.84 -13.70
C ARG A 87 20.33 3.49 -13.58
N ARG A 88 19.89 2.50 -14.36
CA ARG A 88 18.47 2.14 -14.46
C ARG A 88 18.31 0.65 -14.59
N VAL A 89 17.18 0.15 -14.10
CA VAL A 89 16.75 -1.22 -14.28
C VAL A 89 15.32 -1.19 -14.79
N TYR A 90 15.05 -1.95 -15.85
CA TYR A 90 13.74 -2.04 -16.49
C TYR A 90 13.14 -3.44 -16.33
N PRO A 91 11.84 -3.58 -16.05
CA PRO A 91 10.88 -2.48 -15.94
C PRO A 91 11.11 -1.66 -14.66
N ASP A 92 11.10 -0.34 -14.81
CA ASP A 92 11.20 0.57 -13.69
C ASP A 92 9.80 0.72 -13.10
N LEU A 93 9.50 -0.11 -12.10
CA LEU A 93 8.21 -0.16 -11.45
C LEU A 93 8.34 0.49 -10.07
N PRO A 94 7.59 1.55 -9.77
CA PRO A 94 7.56 2.05 -8.41
C PRO A 94 7.05 0.94 -7.49
N GLY A 95 7.62 0.89 -6.28
CA GLY A 95 7.20 -0.04 -5.25
C GLY A 95 5.70 0.07 -4.93
N LYS A 96 5.18 -0.94 -4.24
CA LYS A 96 3.82 -0.86 -3.71
C LYS A 96 3.71 0.35 -2.75
N PRO A 97 2.56 1.03 -2.70
CA PRO A 97 2.35 2.07 -1.71
C PRO A 97 2.51 1.49 -0.31
N GLU A 98 3.30 2.15 0.52
CA GLU A 98 3.35 1.87 1.96
C GLU A 98 2.06 2.40 2.59
N LEU A 99 1.14 1.50 2.90
CA LEU A 99 -0.13 1.81 3.57
C LEU A 99 -0.18 1.10 4.92
N PRO A 100 -0.82 1.72 5.94
CA PRO A 100 -1.06 1.05 7.22
C PRO A 100 -1.86 -0.24 7.04
N ASP A 101 -1.54 -1.29 7.81
CA ASP A 101 -2.22 -2.60 7.74
C ASP A 101 -3.75 -2.50 7.91
N CYS A 102 -4.23 -1.54 8.69
CA CYS A 102 -5.67 -1.31 8.86
C CYS A 102 -6.34 -0.89 7.54
N ILE A 103 -5.66 -0.13 6.69
CA ILE A 103 -6.17 0.27 5.37
C ILE A 103 -6.23 -0.94 4.45
N HIS A 104 -5.19 -1.79 4.44
CA HIS A 104 -5.20 -3.04 3.69
C HIS A 104 -6.39 -3.93 4.08
N LYS A 105 -6.66 -4.06 5.38
CA LYS A 105 -7.79 -4.84 5.91
C LYS A 105 -9.16 -4.25 5.54
N ILE A 106 -9.28 -2.92 5.56
CA ILE A 106 -10.55 -2.23 5.23
C ILE A 106 -10.83 -2.27 3.73
N SER A 107 -9.83 -1.96 2.90
CA SER A 107 -10.01 -1.83 1.45
C SER A 107 -8.79 -2.33 0.66
N PRO A 108 -8.69 -3.66 0.41
CA PRO A 108 -7.68 -4.21 -0.48
C PRO A 108 -7.79 -3.66 -1.91
N SER A 109 -9.03 -3.38 -2.36
CA SER A 109 -9.31 -2.77 -3.66
C SER A 109 -8.72 -1.37 -3.78
N PHE A 110 -8.79 -0.57 -2.70
CA PHE A 110 -8.15 0.73 -2.65
C PHE A 110 -6.64 0.62 -2.85
N GLU A 111 -5.94 -0.27 -2.14
CA GLU A 111 -4.48 -0.43 -2.29
C GLU A 111 -4.09 -0.69 -3.76
N GLY A 112 -4.81 -1.60 -4.43
CA GLY A 112 -4.57 -1.93 -5.83
C GLY A 112 -4.79 -0.76 -6.78
N LEU A 113 -5.86 0.03 -6.57
CA LEU A 113 -6.17 1.21 -7.37
C LEU A 113 -5.22 2.38 -7.08
N TYR A 114 -4.90 2.60 -5.82
CA TYR A 114 -3.97 3.64 -5.38
C TYR A 114 -2.56 3.38 -5.90
N GLY A 115 -2.10 2.12 -5.86
CA GLY A 115 -0.83 1.73 -6.48
C GLY A 115 -0.81 1.88 -8.00
N GLN A 116 -1.96 1.78 -8.68
CA GLN A 116 -2.07 2.14 -10.11
C GLN A 116 -1.98 3.66 -10.32
N ALA A 117 -2.65 4.44 -9.47
CA ALA A 117 -2.58 5.90 -9.52
C ALA A 117 -1.13 6.40 -9.30
N LEU A 118 -0.43 5.87 -8.30
CA LEU A 118 0.98 6.22 -8.06
C LEU A 118 1.89 5.84 -9.22
N ARG A 119 1.61 4.73 -9.92
CA ARG A 119 2.32 4.37 -11.17
C ARG A 119 2.08 5.38 -12.28
N ALA A 120 0.83 5.85 -12.45
CA ALA A 120 0.54 6.90 -13.43
C ALA A 120 1.34 8.18 -13.13
N ASN A 121 1.35 8.62 -11.86
CA ASN A 121 2.17 9.75 -11.42
C ASN A 121 3.67 9.53 -11.66
N TYR A 122 4.18 8.33 -11.38
CA TYR A 122 5.59 7.98 -11.61
C TYR A 122 6.01 8.14 -13.08
N TYR A 123 5.13 7.77 -14.01
CA TYR A 123 5.36 7.91 -15.44
C TYR A 123 4.98 9.29 -16.01
N GLY A 124 4.64 10.27 -15.17
CA GLY A 124 4.24 11.61 -15.60
C GLY A 124 2.91 11.65 -16.36
N LEU A 125 2.02 10.69 -16.10
CA LEU A 125 0.69 10.61 -16.72
C LEU A 125 -0.33 11.40 -15.89
N ASP A 126 -0.15 12.73 -15.83
CA ASP A 126 -0.87 13.62 -14.92
C ASP A 126 -2.40 13.55 -15.09
N ASP A 127 -2.89 13.55 -16.34
CA ASP A 127 -4.33 13.44 -16.64
C ASP A 127 -4.93 12.11 -16.16
N VAL A 128 -4.15 11.03 -16.20
CA VAL A 128 -4.59 9.70 -15.73
C VAL A 128 -4.50 9.60 -14.21
N PHE A 129 -3.51 10.25 -13.61
CA PHE A 129 -3.27 10.22 -12.18
C PHE A 129 -4.48 10.74 -11.39
N GLY A 130 -5.02 11.90 -11.78
CA GLY A 130 -6.20 12.49 -11.13
C GLY A 130 -7.43 11.58 -11.21
N MET A 131 -7.72 11.06 -12.41
CA MET A 131 -8.83 10.12 -12.62
C MET A 131 -8.67 8.83 -11.78
N ALA A 132 -7.46 8.29 -11.72
CA ALA A 132 -7.15 7.09 -10.95
C ALA A 132 -7.27 7.33 -9.44
N LEU A 133 -6.83 8.49 -8.95
CA LEU A 133 -7.01 8.90 -7.56
C LEU A 133 -8.49 9.05 -7.20
N ARG A 134 -9.31 9.68 -8.06
CA ARG A 134 -10.76 9.82 -7.84
C ARG A 134 -11.44 8.45 -7.71
N LYS A 135 -11.04 7.48 -8.53
CA LYS A 135 -11.55 6.11 -8.46
C LYS A 135 -11.08 5.40 -7.19
N ALA A 136 -9.78 5.45 -6.89
CA ALA A 136 -9.24 4.84 -5.67
C ALA A 136 -9.97 5.39 -4.43
N PHE A 137 -10.12 6.71 -4.34
CA PHE A 137 -10.73 7.36 -3.19
C PHE A 137 -12.18 6.94 -2.93
N GLU A 138 -12.95 6.67 -3.98
CA GLU A 138 -14.31 6.15 -3.83
C GLU A 138 -14.34 4.79 -3.15
N PHE A 139 -13.44 3.87 -3.53
CA PHE A 139 -13.34 2.56 -2.90
C PHE A 139 -12.94 2.69 -1.43
N LEU A 140 -11.94 3.53 -1.11
CA LEU A 140 -11.53 3.76 0.27
C LEU A 140 -12.69 4.18 1.16
N ILE A 141 -13.43 5.22 0.75
CA ILE A 141 -14.52 5.77 1.57
C ILE A 141 -15.69 4.81 1.66
N LYS A 142 -16.10 4.19 0.54
CA LYS A 142 -17.23 3.24 0.56
C LYS A 142 -16.89 2.03 1.42
N ASP A 143 -15.71 1.44 1.26
CA ASP A 143 -15.29 0.28 2.05
C ASP A 143 -15.13 0.63 3.54
N TYR A 144 -14.58 1.81 3.87
CA TYR A 144 -14.56 2.32 5.25
C TYR A 144 -15.98 2.45 5.83
N CYS A 145 -16.91 3.06 5.10
CA CYS A 145 -18.29 3.19 5.57
C CYS A 145 -19.00 1.83 5.71
N ILE A 146 -18.74 0.88 4.80
CA ILE A 146 -19.27 -0.49 4.87
C ILE A 146 -18.72 -1.20 6.12
N SER A 147 -17.43 -1.02 6.45
CA SER A 147 -16.84 -1.60 7.65
C SER A 147 -17.53 -1.15 8.95
N LYS A 148 -18.09 0.08 8.97
CA LYS A 148 -18.83 0.65 10.09
C LYS A 148 -20.34 0.37 10.04
N HIS A 149 -20.89 0.15 8.84
CA HIS A 149 -22.30 -0.11 8.62
C HIS A 149 -22.54 -1.33 7.69
N PRO A 150 -22.16 -2.55 8.11
CA PRO A 150 -22.22 -3.73 7.24
C PRO A 150 -23.61 -4.01 6.65
N TYR A 151 -24.67 -3.72 7.42
CA TYR A 151 -26.06 -3.92 7.02
C TYR A 151 -26.57 -2.91 5.96
N LYS A 152 -25.77 -1.89 5.61
CA LYS A 152 -26.09 -0.88 4.59
C LYS A 152 -25.22 -1.00 3.34
N GLU A 153 -24.52 -2.13 3.16
CA GLU A 153 -23.54 -2.31 2.08
C GLU A 153 -24.10 -2.00 0.69
N ALA A 154 -25.25 -2.59 0.33
CA ALA A 154 -25.88 -2.35 -0.97
C ALA A 154 -26.20 -0.85 -1.19
N ALA A 155 -26.80 -0.21 -0.18
CA ALA A 155 -27.14 1.21 -0.23
C ALA A 155 -25.90 2.11 -0.34
N ILE A 156 -24.79 1.76 0.33
CA ILE A 156 -23.53 2.52 0.24
C ILE A 156 -22.89 2.36 -1.14
N LYS A 157 -22.92 1.16 -1.73
CA LYS A 157 -22.36 0.90 -3.06
C LYS A 157 -23.08 1.67 -4.15
N GLU A 158 -24.41 1.72 -4.10
CA GLU A 158 -25.25 2.42 -5.09
C GLU A 158 -25.24 3.94 -4.95
N ALA A 159 -25.03 4.47 -3.74
CA ALA A 159 -25.06 5.90 -3.51
C ALA A 159 -23.85 6.63 -4.13
N PHE A 160 -24.10 7.88 -4.55
CA PHE A 160 -23.03 8.81 -4.92
C PHE A 160 -22.07 9.06 -3.76
N LEU A 161 -20.77 9.16 -4.04
CA LEU A 161 -19.73 9.33 -3.02
C LEU A 161 -20.00 10.49 -2.05
N GLY A 162 -20.44 11.65 -2.56
CA GLY A 162 -20.79 12.79 -1.71
C GLY A 162 -21.93 12.49 -0.71
N THR A 163 -22.93 11.70 -1.13
CA THR A 163 -24.02 11.24 -0.25
C THR A 163 -23.50 10.26 0.80
N VAL A 164 -22.60 9.36 0.40
CA VAL A 164 -21.98 8.41 1.33
C VAL A 164 -21.22 9.17 2.43
N ILE A 165 -20.38 10.13 2.05
CA ILE A 165 -19.61 10.94 3.00
C ILE A 165 -20.54 11.70 3.95
N LYS A 166 -21.57 12.35 3.41
CA LYS A 166 -22.50 13.14 4.21
C LYS A 166 -23.21 12.32 5.29
N ASN A 167 -23.61 11.10 4.95
CA ASN A 167 -24.53 10.29 5.76
C ASN A 167 -23.84 9.22 6.63
N TYR A 168 -22.65 8.76 6.26
CA TYR A 168 -21.99 7.61 6.90
C TYR A 168 -20.62 7.92 7.50
N VAL A 169 -19.99 9.05 7.15
CA VAL A 169 -18.73 9.47 7.79
C VAL A 169 -19.07 10.31 9.03
N ALA A 170 -18.75 9.75 10.21
CA ALA A 170 -19.03 10.36 11.49
C ALA A 170 -17.88 11.27 11.97
N ASP A 171 -16.63 10.86 11.79
CA ASP A 171 -15.48 11.67 12.21
C ASP A 171 -15.41 12.97 11.40
N PRO A 172 -15.36 14.14 12.07
CA PRO A 172 -15.41 15.43 11.39
C PRO A 172 -14.17 15.69 10.53
N ASN A 173 -13.00 15.19 10.92
CA ASN A 173 -11.76 15.39 10.15
C ASN A 173 -11.79 14.55 8.87
N ILE A 174 -12.18 13.28 8.97
CA ILE A 174 -12.37 12.40 7.81
C ILE A 174 -13.39 13.04 6.86
N LYS A 175 -14.53 13.51 7.39
CA LYS A 175 -15.60 14.11 6.59
C LYS A 175 -15.14 15.35 5.82
N ILE A 176 -14.49 16.29 6.50
CA ILE A 176 -13.98 17.55 5.91
C ILE A 176 -12.97 17.26 4.79
N CYS A 177 -12.02 16.35 5.03
CA CYS A 177 -11.03 15.97 4.03
C CYS A 177 -11.69 15.24 2.85
N ALA A 178 -12.63 14.33 3.12
CA ALA A 178 -13.27 13.53 2.09
C ALA A 178 -14.19 14.32 1.17
N GLU A 179 -14.91 15.31 1.70
CA GLU A 179 -15.73 16.22 0.88
C GLU A 179 -14.86 16.98 -0.12
N ARG A 180 -13.75 17.57 0.35
CA ARG A 180 -12.82 18.33 -0.51
C ARG A 180 -12.12 17.43 -1.52
N ALA A 181 -11.69 16.23 -1.13
CA ALA A 181 -11.12 15.25 -2.05
C ALA A 181 -12.13 14.85 -3.14
N THR A 182 -13.41 14.73 -2.78
CA THR A 182 -14.47 14.46 -3.76
C THR A 182 -14.67 15.61 -4.72
N TRP A 183 -14.58 16.86 -4.26
CA TRP A 183 -14.69 18.03 -5.13
C TRP A 183 -13.54 18.12 -6.12
N LEU A 184 -12.29 18.02 -5.64
CA LEU A 184 -11.12 18.06 -6.52
C LEU A 184 -11.08 16.84 -7.45
N GLY A 185 -11.41 15.65 -6.97
CA GLY A 185 -11.44 14.47 -7.81
C GLY A 185 -12.54 14.51 -8.90
N ASN A 186 -13.62 15.28 -8.70
CA ASN A 186 -14.57 15.53 -9.79
C ASN A 186 -13.97 16.44 -10.86
N ASP A 187 -13.17 17.45 -10.49
CA ASP A 187 -12.46 18.33 -11.43
C ASP A 187 -11.42 17.57 -12.27
N GLU A 188 -10.90 16.44 -11.79
CA GLU A 188 -10.01 15.54 -12.55
C GLU A 188 -10.72 14.66 -13.58
N THR A 189 -12.06 14.67 -13.64
CA THR A 189 -12.83 13.77 -14.52
C THR A 189 -13.88 14.50 -15.35
N HIS A 190 -14.35 15.66 -14.91
CA HIS A 190 -15.31 16.48 -15.64
C HIS A 190 -14.61 17.45 -16.59
N TYR A 191 -15.33 17.84 -17.65
CA TYR A 191 -14.82 18.75 -18.67
C TYR A 191 -14.47 20.13 -18.10
N GLU A 192 -15.28 20.64 -17.17
CA GLU A 192 -15.05 21.94 -16.51
C GLU A 192 -14.50 21.74 -15.10
N ARG A 193 -13.39 22.42 -14.80
CA ARG A 193 -12.84 22.49 -13.44
C ARG A 193 -13.48 23.63 -12.67
N ARG A 194 -13.88 23.36 -11.42
CA ARG A 194 -14.50 24.36 -10.54
C ARG A 194 -13.50 25.01 -9.58
N TRP A 195 -12.47 24.28 -9.18
CA TRP A 195 -11.45 24.68 -8.20
C TRP A 195 -10.12 24.97 -8.89
N THR A 196 -10.07 26.05 -9.67
CA THR A 196 -8.92 26.40 -10.52
C THR A 196 -7.65 26.78 -9.75
N GLY A 197 -7.77 27.12 -8.47
CA GLY A 197 -6.63 27.37 -7.58
C GLY A 197 -5.99 26.10 -7.00
N HIS A 198 -6.48 24.92 -7.37
CA HIS A 198 -6.05 23.63 -6.84
C HIS A 198 -5.76 22.63 -7.95
N ASP A 199 -4.84 21.70 -7.68
CA ASP A 199 -4.38 20.71 -8.63
C ASP A 199 -4.49 19.26 -8.10
N VAL A 200 -4.00 18.31 -8.90
CA VAL A 200 -4.00 16.88 -8.55
C VAL A 200 -3.15 16.57 -7.30
N LYS A 201 -2.18 17.41 -6.95
CA LYS A 201 -1.36 17.24 -5.74
C LYS A 201 -2.15 17.61 -4.50
N ASP A 202 -3.02 18.60 -4.58
CA ASP A 202 -3.98 18.91 -3.51
C ASP A 202 -4.96 17.74 -3.30
N LEU A 203 -5.49 17.16 -4.38
CA LEU A 203 -6.30 15.94 -4.31
C LEU A 203 -5.54 14.80 -3.62
N HIS A 204 -4.30 14.54 -4.06
CA HIS A 204 -3.47 13.50 -3.47
C HIS A 204 -3.23 13.73 -1.98
N THR A 205 -2.99 14.97 -1.58
CA THR A 205 -2.80 15.38 -0.19
C THR A 205 -4.05 15.14 0.65
N LEU A 206 -5.23 15.51 0.15
CA LEU A 206 -6.49 15.27 0.86
C LEU A 206 -6.79 13.78 1.02
N ILE A 207 -6.45 12.95 0.03
CA ILE A 207 -6.55 11.49 0.14
C ILE A 207 -5.62 10.97 1.24
N LYS A 208 -4.37 11.43 1.29
CA LYS A 208 -3.41 11.06 2.35
C LYS A 208 -3.88 11.48 3.73
N LEU A 209 -4.41 12.70 3.88
CA LEU A 209 -4.98 13.16 5.14
C LEU A 209 -6.14 12.27 5.57
N THR A 210 -7.05 11.94 4.65
CA THR A 210 -8.19 11.06 4.93
C THR A 210 -7.74 9.67 5.37
N LEU A 211 -6.74 9.09 4.70
CA LEU A 211 -6.11 7.81 5.09
C LEU A 211 -5.53 7.85 6.50
N ASN A 212 -4.81 8.92 6.83
CA ASN A 212 -4.20 9.08 8.15
C ASN A 212 -5.27 9.17 9.25
N TRP A 213 -6.36 9.92 9.02
CA TRP A 213 -7.46 10.02 9.96
C TRP A 213 -8.19 8.68 10.16
N ILE A 214 -8.47 7.94 9.08
CA ILE A 214 -9.03 6.59 9.17
C ILE A 214 -8.10 5.68 10.00
N SER A 215 -6.79 5.74 9.72
CA SER A 215 -5.81 4.91 10.42
C SER A 215 -5.71 5.24 11.91
N ASN A 216 -5.72 6.53 12.25
CA ASN A 216 -5.72 7.01 13.63
C ASN A 216 -6.97 6.56 14.38
N GLU A 217 -8.15 6.64 13.74
CA GLU A 217 -9.41 6.18 14.32
C GLU A 217 -9.36 4.67 14.65
N GLN A 218 -8.88 3.86 13.70
CA GLN A 218 -8.76 2.41 13.87
C GLN A 218 -7.75 2.04 14.95
N LEU A 219 -6.59 2.69 14.96
CA LEU A 219 -5.58 2.48 15.98
C LEU A 219 -6.12 2.84 17.36
N THR A 220 -6.79 3.98 17.48
CA THR A 220 -7.43 4.42 18.73
C THR A 220 -8.46 3.40 19.22
N ALA A 221 -9.36 2.94 18.35
CA ALA A 221 -10.35 1.93 18.70
C ALA A 221 -9.71 0.62 19.18
N SER A 222 -8.70 0.13 18.46
CA SER A 222 -7.98 -1.10 18.83
C SER A 222 -7.30 -1.00 20.19
N TYR A 223 -6.72 0.17 20.51
CA TYR A 223 -6.06 0.40 21.79
C TYR A 223 -7.07 0.43 22.94
N LEU A 224 -8.18 1.15 22.78
CA LEU A 224 -9.26 1.21 23.77
C LEU A 224 -9.84 -0.18 24.06
N GLU A 225 -10.09 -1.00 23.04
CA GLU A 225 -10.56 -2.37 23.20
C GLU A 225 -9.56 -3.24 23.97
N SER A 226 -8.26 -3.14 23.65
CA SER A 226 -7.21 -3.90 24.32
C SER A 226 -7.11 -3.58 25.82
N MET A 227 -7.27 -2.31 26.18
CA MET A 227 -7.25 -1.88 27.58
C MET A 227 -8.52 -2.30 28.35
N GLN A 228 -9.69 -2.29 27.71
CA GLN A 228 -10.94 -2.74 28.34
C GLN A 228 -10.94 -4.25 28.62
N GLN A 229 -10.31 -5.05 27.75
CA GLN A 229 -10.21 -6.51 27.94
C GLN A 229 -9.32 -6.88 29.14
N GLN A 230 -8.30 -6.08 29.46
CA GLN A 230 -7.47 -6.28 30.65
C GLN A 230 -8.22 -5.98 31.95
N ASN A 231 -9.03 -4.92 31.97
CA ASN A 231 -9.86 -4.58 33.14
C ASN A 231 -10.93 -5.65 33.43
N LYS A 232 -11.47 -6.34 32.41
CA LYS A 232 -12.42 -7.45 32.61
C LYS A 232 -11.77 -8.74 33.13
N LYS A 233 -10.47 -8.95 32.93
CA LYS A 233 -9.73 -10.11 33.47
C LYS A 233 -9.25 -9.92 34.91
N GLY A 234 -9.35 -8.72 35.48
CA GLY A 234 -8.95 -8.39 36.86
C GLY A 234 -10.02 -8.56 37.93
N VAL A 235 -11.25 -8.94 37.58
CA VAL A 235 -12.35 -9.13 38.55
C VAL A 235 -12.75 -10.60 38.60
N ALA A 236 -11.98 -11.41 39.35
CA ALA A 236 -12.43 -12.71 39.83
C ALA A 236 -12.93 -12.55 41.28
N PRO A 237 -14.08 -13.13 41.66
CA PRO A 237 -14.54 -13.07 43.03
C PRO A 237 -13.65 -13.94 43.92
N GLN A 238 -13.12 -13.36 45.00
CA GLN A 238 -12.47 -14.13 46.06
C GLN A 238 -13.54 -14.97 46.76
N SER A 239 -13.69 -16.24 46.34
CA SER A 239 -14.50 -17.21 47.07
C SER A 239 -13.72 -17.69 48.30
N ALA A 240 -14.38 -17.52 49.45
CA ALA A 240 -13.92 -17.85 50.79
C ALA A 240 -13.36 -19.27 50.93
N THR A 241 -12.34 -19.36 51.78
CA THR A 241 -11.68 -20.57 52.27
C THR A 241 -12.66 -21.52 52.96
N ARG A 242 -12.52 -22.80 52.59
CA ARG A 242 -13.14 -23.97 53.20
C ARG A 242 -12.39 -24.32 54.49
N SER A 243 -13.10 -24.56 55.59
CA SER A 243 -12.61 -25.34 56.74
C SER A 243 -13.72 -26.29 57.21
N GLU A 244 -13.37 -27.57 57.28
CA GLU A 244 -14.15 -28.72 57.71
C GLU A 244 -14.40 -28.69 59.24
N SER A 245 -15.52 -29.24 59.73
CA SER A 245 -15.60 -30.53 60.45
C SER A 245 -16.91 -30.72 61.23
N ASP A 246 -17.28 -32.01 61.37
CA ASP A 246 -18.16 -32.63 62.39
C ASP A 246 -19.69 -32.41 62.28
N SER A 247 -20.60 -33.34 62.59
CA SER A 247 -20.66 -34.79 62.80
C SER A 247 -22.15 -35.09 63.13
N GLU A 248 -22.70 -36.19 62.64
CA GLU A 248 -23.84 -37.00 63.13
C GLU A 248 -25.05 -36.37 63.88
N GLY A 249 -26.27 -36.72 63.43
CA GLY A 249 -27.49 -36.60 64.23
C GLY A 249 -28.77 -36.82 63.44
N ASP A 250 -29.35 -38.02 63.54
CA ASP A 250 -30.70 -38.41 63.12
C ASP A 250 -31.79 -37.44 63.63
N ASP A 251 -32.78 -37.09 62.79
CA ASP A 251 -34.18 -37.51 62.99
C ASP A 251 -35.08 -37.09 61.80
N LYS A 252 -35.94 -38.02 61.38
CA LYS A 252 -37.14 -37.78 60.55
C LYS A 252 -38.33 -37.50 61.50
N PRO A 253 -39.52 -36.98 61.10
CA PRO A 253 -40.19 -37.17 59.80
C PRO A 253 -40.98 -35.96 59.23
N GLN A 254 -41.53 -36.19 58.03
CA GLN A 254 -42.51 -35.43 57.22
C GLN A 254 -43.86 -35.17 57.95
N PRO A 255 -44.97 -34.70 57.31
CA PRO A 255 -45.23 -34.03 56.01
C PRO A 255 -46.18 -32.80 56.16
N GLU A 256 -46.78 -32.38 55.04
CA GLU A 256 -48.01 -31.54 54.88
C GLU A 256 -47.72 -30.05 54.61
N SER A 257 -48.34 -29.36 53.65
CA SER A 257 -49.44 -29.64 52.72
C SER A 257 -49.41 -28.53 51.63
N GLU A 258 -49.89 -28.86 50.42
CA GLU A 258 -50.32 -27.90 49.38
C GLU A 258 -51.47 -26.99 49.89
N PRO A 259 -52.05 -26.00 49.14
CA PRO A 259 -51.83 -25.58 47.76
C PRO A 259 -51.79 -24.03 47.52
N HIS A 260 -51.55 -23.67 46.26
CA HIS A 260 -52.02 -22.47 45.49
C HIS A 260 -53.42 -21.91 45.88
N PRO A 261 -53.95 -20.77 45.35
CA PRO A 261 -53.51 -19.93 44.19
C PRO A 261 -53.69 -18.39 44.34
N ARG A 262 -53.01 -17.61 43.47
CA ARG A 262 -53.56 -16.65 42.48
C ARG A 262 -52.50 -15.65 42.04
#